data_AF-A0AAV9K158-F1
#
_entry.id   AF-A0AAV9K158-F1
#
_cell.length_a   1.000
_cell.length_b   1.000
_cell.length_c   1.000
_cell.angle_alpha   90.00
_cell.angle_beta   90.00
_cell.angle_gamma   90.00
#
_symmetry.space_group_name_H-M   'P 1'
#
loop_
_entity.id
_entity.type
_entity.pdbx_description
1 polymer ?
#
loop_
_entity_poly.entity_id
_entity_poly.type
_entity_poly.pdbx_seq_one_letter_code
_entity_poly.pdbx_strand_id
1 'polypeptide(L)'
;MASSSNNIDEDGIEKKEEPTPLEKHVMFFDINKDGVIYPWETYKGFRKIGSGVLLSTVASIFINIGLSGKTRPGKWPSPLFPIEVKNIKFAKHSSDSDIYDTEGRFVPEKFEELFKKHGRTNDNALTGEELDELLKANKQPKDFAGQ
;
A
#
# COMPACT_ATOMS: atom_id res chain seq x y z
N MET A 1 24.12 43.49 36.84
CA MET A 1 22.77 43.86 36.38
C MET A 1 22.12 42.61 35.82
N ALA A 2 20.94 42.28 36.32
CA ALA A 2 20.15 41.14 35.92
C ALA A 2 19.25 41.45 34.71
N SER A 3 19.03 40.46 33.85
CA SER A 3 17.77 40.12 33.16
C SER A 3 18.06 38.89 32.28
N SER A 4 17.66 37.69 32.69
CA SER A 4 16.32 37.09 32.49
C SER A 4 16.06 36.81 31.01
N SER A 5 16.34 35.57 30.57
CA SER A 5 15.37 34.45 30.49
C SER A 5 14.72 34.41 29.11
N ASN A 6 14.93 33.31 28.40
CA ASN A 6 13.85 32.37 28.11
C ASN A 6 14.45 31.05 27.64
N ASN A 7 14.46 30.08 28.56
CA ASN A 7 14.37 28.67 28.23
C ASN A 7 13.03 28.46 27.52
N ILE A 8 13.06 27.93 26.30
CA ILE A 8 11.91 27.22 25.76
C ILE A 8 12.43 25.81 25.53
N ASP A 9 12.11 24.97 26.49
CA ASP A 9 12.26 23.53 26.40
C ASP A 9 11.34 23.05 25.27
N GLU A 10 11.92 22.70 24.11
CA GLU A 10 11.21 22.03 23.01
C GLU A 10 10.94 20.56 23.39
N ASP A 11 10.10 20.36 24.40
CA ASP A 11 9.56 19.04 24.73
C ASP A 11 8.48 18.67 23.69
N GLY A 12 8.84 17.73 22.80
CA GLY A 12 7.90 16.71 22.34
C GLY A 12 6.97 17.04 21.18
N ILE A 13 7.38 17.84 20.18
CA ILE A 13 6.72 17.74 18.86
C ILE A 13 7.16 16.42 18.24
N GLU A 14 6.39 15.36 18.47
CA GLU A 14 6.46 14.13 17.69
C GLU A 14 6.33 14.54 16.21
N LYS A 15 7.46 14.58 15.49
CA LYS A 15 7.47 14.78 14.04
C LYS A 15 6.70 13.60 13.46
N LYS A 16 5.42 13.81 13.17
CA LYS A 16 4.66 12.88 12.33
C LYS A 16 5.39 12.80 11.00
N GLU A 17 6.04 11.67 10.77
CA GLU A 17 6.65 11.38 9.48
C GLU A 17 5.55 11.47 8.41
N GLU A 18 5.86 12.15 7.31
CA GLU A 18 4.91 12.22 6.21
C GLU A 18 4.70 10.82 5.63
N PRO A 19 3.44 10.39 5.42
CA PRO A 19 3.18 9.09 4.83
C PRO A 19 3.81 8.98 3.45
N THR A 20 4.48 7.85 3.22
CA THR A 20 5.02 7.45 1.93
C THR A 20 3.92 7.37 0.87
N PRO A 21 4.25 7.50 -0.42
CA PRO A 21 3.29 7.28 -1.50
C PRO A 21 2.51 5.97 -1.41
N LEU A 22 3.15 4.87 -0.99
CA LEU A 22 2.47 3.59 -0.77
C LEU A 22 1.50 3.63 0.42
N GLU A 23 1.88 4.25 1.53
CA GLU A 23 0.97 4.45 2.67
C GLU A 23 -0.23 5.30 2.26
N LYS A 24 0.00 6.42 1.55
CA LYS A 24 -1.07 7.27 1.01
C LYS A 24 -2.03 6.49 0.11
N HIS A 25 -1.51 5.56 -0.70
CA HIS A 25 -2.33 4.69 -1.54
C HIS A 25 -3.27 3.82 -0.68
N VAL A 26 -2.77 3.15 0.35
CA VAL A 26 -3.61 2.27 1.17
C VAL A 26 -4.50 3.03 2.17
N MET A 27 -4.12 4.24 2.58
CA MET A 27 -4.96 5.12 3.39
C MET A 27 -6.30 5.46 2.74
N PHE A 28 -6.45 5.29 1.41
CA PHE A 28 -7.76 5.36 0.76
C PHE A 28 -8.79 4.39 1.39
N PHE A 29 -8.31 3.22 1.80
CA PHE A 29 -9.12 2.17 2.43
C PHE A 29 -9.25 2.33 3.95
N ASP A 30 -8.47 3.21 4.59
CA ASP A 30 -8.59 3.55 6.00
C ASP A 30 -9.69 4.62 6.18
N ILE A 31 -10.92 4.16 6.36
CA ILE A 31 -12.11 5.02 6.26
C ILE A 31 -12.27 5.87 7.52
N ASN A 32 -11.94 5.30 8.69
CA ASN A 32 -12.01 6.00 9.96
C ASN A 32 -10.71 6.76 10.31
N LYS A 33 -9.63 6.58 9.54
CA LYS A 33 -8.33 7.27 9.67
C LYS A 33 -7.60 6.94 10.96
N ASP A 34 -7.74 5.71 11.46
CA ASP A 34 -7.05 5.24 12.67
C ASP A 34 -5.72 4.53 12.37
N GLY A 35 -5.36 4.38 11.10
CA GLY A 35 -4.15 3.69 10.65
C GLY A 35 -4.27 2.17 10.57
N VAL A 36 -5.47 1.62 10.76
CA VAL A 36 -5.76 0.18 10.73
C VAL A 36 -6.93 -0.10 9.80
N ILE A 37 -6.70 -0.92 8.78
CA ILE A 37 -7.74 -1.26 7.80
C ILE A 37 -8.29 -2.64 8.12
N TYR A 38 -9.60 -2.72 8.36
CA TYR A 38 -10.31 -3.98 8.55
C TYR A 38 -11.08 -4.43 7.29
N PRO A 39 -11.52 -5.71 7.21
CA PRO A 39 -12.21 -6.22 6.02
C PRO A 39 -13.42 -5.39 5.59
N TRP A 40 -14.20 -4.84 6.53
CA TRP A 40 -15.35 -4.00 6.19
C TRP A 40 -14.96 -2.65 5.57
N GLU A 41 -13.77 -2.14 5.85
CA GLU A 41 -13.26 -0.91 5.24
C GLU A 41 -12.68 -1.19 3.86
N THR A 42 -11.94 -2.29 3.72
CA THR A 42 -11.53 -2.79 2.40
C THR A 42 -12.75 -2.97 1.50
N TYR A 43 -13.80 -3.63 1.98
CA TYR A 43 -15.08 -3.76 1.27
C TYR A 43 -15.64 -2.40 0.85
N LYS A 44 -15.74 -1.43 1.78
CA LYS A 44 -16.21 -0.07 1.47
C LYS A 44 -15.34 0.62 0.42
N GLY A 45 -14.02 0.46 0.47
CA GLY A 45 -13.10 1.01 -0.54
C GLY A 45 -13.33 0.41 -1.92
N PHE A 46 -13.48 -0.92 -2.03
CA PHE A 46 -13.84 -1.57 -3.31
C PHE A 46 -15.18 -1.08 -3.86
N ARG A 47 -16.19 -0.91 -2.98
CA ARG A 47 -17.48 -0.32 -3.37
C ARG A 47 -17.34 1.13 -3.85
N LYS A 48 -16.45 1.93 -3.25
CA LYS A 48 -16.19 3.32 -3.65
C LYS A 48 -15.55 3.43 -5.04
N ILE A 49 -14.69 2.49 -5.43
CA ILE A 49 -14.08 2.46 -6.79
C ILE A 49 -14.98 1.78 -7.83
N GLY A 50 -16.25 1.49 -7.50
CA GLY A 50 -17.23 0.95 -8.43
C GLY A 50 -17.27 -0.57 -8.54
N SER A 51 -16.53 -1.32 -7.73
CA SER A 51 -16.58 -2.80 -7.75
C SER A 51 -17.93 -3.32 -7.27
N GLY A 52 -18.45 -4.39 -7.90
CA GLY A 52 -19.69 -5.06 -7.50
C GLY A 52 -19.66 -5.63 -6.07
N VAL A 53 -20.82 -5.97 -5.51
CA VAL A 53 -20.93 -6.51 -4.13
C VAL A 53 -20.11 -7.78 -3.96
N LEU A 54 -20.30 -8.75 -4.86
CA LEU A 54 -19.59 -10.04 -4.81
C LEU A 54 -18.06 -9.86 -4.85
N LEU A 55 -17.56 -9.09 -5.82
CA LEU A 55 -16.13 -8.81 -5.95
C LEU A 55 -15.58 -8.10 -4.72
N SER A 56 -16.31 -7.11 -4.19
CA SER A 56 -15.89 -6.37 -3.00
C SER A 56 -15.80 -7.27 -1.77
N THR A 57 -16.76 -8.19 -1.59
CA THR A 57 -16.75 -9.15 -0.48
C THR A 57 -15.55 -10.09 -0.58
N VAL A 58 -15.36 -10.73 -1.74
CA VAL A 58 -14.25 -11.68 -1.94
C VAL A 58 -12.90 -10.99 -1.79
N ALA A 59 -12.71 -9.83 -2.42
CA ALA A 59 -11.47 -9.07 -2.33
C ALA A 59 -11.15 -8.65 -0.89
N SER A 60 -12.15 -8.17 -0.13
CA SER A 60 -11.95 -7.75 1.26
C SER A 60 -11.47 -8.87 2.18
N ILE A 61 -12.00 -10.08 2.02
CA ILE A 61 -11.59 -11.24 2.80
C ILE A 61 -10.18 -11.65 2.41
N PHE A 62 -9.92 -11.79 1.10
CA PHE A 62 -8.64 -12.26 0.59
C PHE A 62 -7.48 -11.32 0.96
N ILE A 63 -7.65 -10.01 0.75
CA ILE A 63 -6.62 -9.00 1.03
C ILE A 63 -6.31 -8.92 2.52
N ASN A 64 -7.33 -8.83 3.37
CA ASN A 64 -7.09 -8.73 4.81
C ASN A 64 -6.45 -9.98 5.40
N ILE A 65 -6.88 -11.18 4.99
CA ILE A 65 -6.25 -12.43 5.42
C ILE A 65 -4.79 -12.48 4.95
N GLY A 66 -4.52 -12.15 3.69
CA GLY A 66 -3.18 -12.20 3.10
C GLY A 66 -2.20 -11.18 3.68
N LEU A 67 -2.67 -9.98 4.03
CA LEU A 67 -1.80 -8.87 4.45
C LEU A 67 -1.73 -8.65 5.97
N SER A 68 -2.69 -9.15 6.75
CA SER A 68 -2.72 -8.89 8.19
C SER A 68 -1.49 -9.40 8.92
N GLY A 69 -1.02 -10.61 8.60
CA GLY A 69 0.20 -11.17 9.20
C GLY A 69 1.46 -10.39 8.80
N LYS A 70 1.58 -10.04 7.51
CA LYS A 70 2.74 -9.31 6.97
C LYS A 70 2.90 -7.92 7.58
N THR A 71 1.80 -7.22 7.80
CA THR A 71 1.81 -5.86 8.37
C THR A 71 1.87 -5.83 9.90
N ARG A 72 1.90 -6.99 10.56
CA ARG A 72 1.89 -7.10 12.03
C ARG A 72 3.03 -7.98 12.55
N PRO A 73 4.29 -7.71 12.18
CA PRO A 73 5.42 -8.54 12.58
C PRO A 73 5.53 -8.61 14.12
N GLY A 74 5.73 -9.83 14.63
CA GLY A 74 5.83 -10.08 16.07
C GLY A 74 4.52 -10.01 16.86
N LYS A 75 3.37 -9.77 16.21
CA LYS A 75 2.06 -9.77 16.87
C LYS A 75 1.35 -11.11 16.68
N TRP A 76 0.56 -11.50 17.68
CA TRP A 76 -0.29 -12.68 17.57
C TRP A 76 -1.33 -12.53 16.43
N PRO A 77 -1.66 -13.61 15.69
CA PRO A 77 -2.72 -13.60 14.70
C PRO A 77 -4.00 -13.02 15.27
N SER A 78 -4.58 -12.04 14.57
CA SER A 78 -5.85 -11.44 14.98
C SER A 78 -6.99 -12.02 14.15
N PRO A 79 -8.08 -12.49 14.78
CA PRO A 79 -9.24 -13.04 14.06
C PRO A 79 -9.98 -11.98 13.22
N LEU A 80 -9.69 -10.70 13.44
CA LEU A 80 -10.27 -9.59 12.67
C LEU A 80 -9.43 -9.19 11.45
N PHE A 81 -8.27 -9.81 11.26
CA PHE A 81 -7.37 -9.57 10.12
C PHE A 81 -7.09 -8.08 9.83
N PRO A 82 -6.65 -7.27 10.83
CA PRO A 82 -6.28 -5.88 10.64
C PRO A 82 -5.03 -5.74 9.77
N ILE A 83 -5.00 -4.75 8.89
CA ILE A 83 -3.82 -4.31 8.14
C ILE A 83 -3.31 -3.01 8.77
N GLU A 84 -2.05 -2.97 9.19
CA GLU A 84 -1.44 -1.74 9.74
C GLU A 84 -0.83 -0.91 8.61
N VAL A 85 -1.38 0.29 8.38
CA VAL A 85 -0.99 1.19 7.28
C VAL A 85 0.52 1.46 7.29
N LYS A 86 1.07 1.81 8.46
CA LYS A 86 2.49 2.12 8.66
C LYS A 86 3.46 0.99 8.26
N ASN A 87 2.95 -0.23 8.19
CA ASN A 87 3.72 -1.45 7.96
C ASN A 87 3.43 -2.04 6.56
N ILE A 88 2.69 -1.31 5.71
CA ILE A 88 2.28 -1.81 4.40
C ILE A 88 3.46 -2.14 3.48
N LYS A 89 4.61 -1.50 3.66
CA LYS A 89 5.83 -1.83 2.92
C LYS A 89 6.25 -3.30 3.06
N PHE A 90 5.94 -3.96 4.18
CA PHE A 90 6.20 -5.38 4.38
C PHE A 90 5.21 -6.29 3.64
N ALA A 91 4.11 -5.74 3.14
CA ALA A 91 3.11 -6.46 2.36
C ALA A 91 3.49 -6.58 0.87
N LYS A 92 4.50 -5.82 0.41
CA LYS A 92 4.99 -5.86 -0.97
C LYS A 92 5.39 -7.26 -1.40
N HIS A 93 5.19 -7.55 -2.67
CA HIS A 93 5.58 -8.81 -3.30
C HIS A 93 6.88 -8.63 -4.08
N SER A 94 7.63 -9.71 -4.24
CA SER A 94 8.86 -9.69 -5.04
C SER A 94 8.56 -9.61 -6.54
N SER A 95 7.34 -9.97 -6.95
CA SER A 95 6.81 -9.82 -8.30
C SER A 95 6.16 -8.45 -8.57
N ASP A 96 6.28 -7.50 -7.63
CA ASP A 96 5.81 -6.12 -7.86
C ASP A 96 6.58 -5.46 -9.01
N SER A 97 6.06 -4.33 -9.51
CA SER A 97 6.69 -3.54 -10.58
C SER A 97 7.90 -2.70 -10.14
N ASP A 98 8.25 -2.72 -8.85
CA ASP A 98 9.22 -1.82 -8.21
C ASP A 98 8.91 -0.31 -8.35
N ILE A 99 7.69 0.07 -8.78
CA ILE A 99 7.24 1.48 -8.78
C ILE A 99 7.26 2.07 -7.37
N TYR A 100 6.97 1.24 -6.37
CA TYR A 100 7.28 1.57 -4.98
C TYR A 100 8.50 0.77 -4.55
N ASP A 101 9.51 1.45 -4.00
CA ASP A 101 10.68 0.79 -3.45
C ASP A 101 10.36 0.02 -2.16
N THR A 102 11.37 -0.61 -1.56
CA THR A 102 11.22 -1.42 -0.33
C THR A 102 10.72 -0.62 0.88
N GLU A 103 10.86 0.70 0.85
CA GLU A 103 10.38 1.61 1.89
C GLU A 103 9.02 2.23 1.53
N GLY A 104 8.44 1.90 0.37
CA GLY A 104 7.15 2.44 -0.08
C GLY A 104 7.25 3.80 -0.79
N ARG A 105 8.46 4.26 -1.12
CA ARG A 105 8.69 5.51 -1.86
C ARG A 105 8.45 5.29 -3.35
N PHE A 106 7.88 6.28 -4.02
CA PHE A 106 7.64 6.22 -5.46
C PHE A 106 8.96 6.37 -6.24
N VAL A 107 9.18 5.52 -7.24
CA VAL A 107 10.34 5.51 -8.12
C VAL A 107 9.89 5.88 -9.54
N PRO A 108 9.98 7.17 -9.94
CA PRO A 108 9.51 7.64 -11.23
C PRO A 108 10.12 6.89 -12.42
N GLU A 109 11.40 6.53 -12.33
CA GLU A 109 12.11 5.84 -13.40
C GLU A 109 11.49 4.47 -13.70
N LYS A 110 11.06 3.74 -12.66
CA LYS A 110 10.40 2.43 -12.81
C LYS A 110 9.02 2.56 -13.43
N PHE A 111 8.32 3.64 -13.11
CA PHE A 111 7.02 3.95 -13.71
C PHE A 111 7.16 4.24 -15.21
N GLU A 112 8.09 5.10 -15.60
CA GLU A 112 8.36 5.41 -17.01
C GLU A 112 8.87 4.19 -17.78
N GLU A 113 9.77 3.38 -17.18
CA GLU A 113 10.23 2.12 -17.76
C GLU A 113 9.08 1.15 -18.05
N LEU A 114 8.10 1.05 -17.14
CA LEU A 114 6.94 0.19 -17.30
C LEU A 114 6.11 0.58 -18.53
N PHE A 115 5.75 1.86 -18.66
CA PHE A 115 4.97 2.33 -19.81
C PHE A 115 5.77 2.23 -21.11
N LYS A 116 7.06 2.59 -21.10
CA LYS A 116 7.92 2.46 -22.27
C LYS A 116 8.04 1.01 -22.76
N LYS A 117 8.04 0.04 -21.83
CA LYS A 117 8.19 -1.38 -22.17
C LYS A 117 6.87 -2.03 -22.58
N HIS A 118 5.77 -1.70 -21.91
CA HIS A 118 4.50 -2.42 -22.01
C HIS A 118 3.35 -1.60 -22.60
N GLY A 119 3.32 -0.27 -22.42
CA GLY A 119 2.27 0.61 -22.95
C GLY A 119 2.55 1.04 -24.39
N ARG A 120 2.27 0.16 -25.35
CA ARG A 120 2.57 0.37 -26.77
C ARG A 120 1.37 0.94 -27.53
N THR A 121 0.16 0.76 -27.00
CA THR A 121 -1.09 1.11 -27.66
C THR A 121 -1.57 2.52 -27.32
N ASN A 122 -1.41 2.95 -26.06
CA ASN A 122 -1.81 4.27 -25.59
C ASN A 122 -0.67 4.91 -24.79
N ASP A 123 -0.50 6.23 -24.91
CA ASP A 123 0.58 6.98 -24.26
C ASP A 123 0.49 6.98 -22.72
N ASN A 124 -0.71 6.74 -22.17
CA ASN A 124 -0.98 6.89 -20.73
C ASN A 124 -1.84 5.76 -20.14
N ALA A 125 -1.97 4.63 -20.84
CA ALA A 125 -2.75 3.50 -20.37
C ALA A 125 -2.24 2.17 -20.94
N LEU A 126 -2.39 1.10 -20.16
CA LEU A 126 -2.23 -0.26 -20.65
C LEU A 126 -3.57 -0.83 -21.08
N THR A 127 -3.60 -1.49 -22.23
CA THR A 127 -4.68 -2.41 -22.58
C THR A 127 -4.65 -3.65 -21.67
N GLY A 128 -5.71 -4.46 -21.69
CA GLY A 128 -5.74 -5.71 -20.94
C GLY A 128 -4.60 -6.67 -21.33
N GLU A 129 -4.29 -6.76 -22.62
CA GLU A 129 -3.21 -7.62 -23.13
C GLU A 129 -1.82 -7.15 -22.67
N GLU A 130 -1.59 -5.83 -22.66
CA GLU A 130 -0.34 -5.23 -22.20
C GLU A 130 -0.17 -5.38 -20.67
N LEU A 131 -1.28 -5.28 -19.92
CA LEU A 131 -1.29 -5.57 -18.49
C LEU A 131 -0.97 -7.04 -18.22
N ASP A 132 -1.55 -7.97 -18.97
CA ASP A 132 -1.25 -9.40 -18.86
C ASP A 132 0.22 -9.70 -19.20
N GLU A 133 0.79 -9.02 -20.20
CA GLU A 133 2.21 -9.12 -20.53
C GLU A 133 3.08 -8.62 -19.37
N LEU A 134 2.75 -7.46 -18.79
CA LEU A 134 3.44 -6.92 -17.62
C LEU A 134 3.41 -7.91 -16.45
N LEU A 135 2.23 -8.45 -16.13
CA LEU A 135 2.07 -9.42 -15.04
C LEU A 135 2.93 -10.66 -15.28
N LYS A 136 2.92 -11.22 -16.50
CA LYS A 136 3.76 -12.37 -16.86
C LYS A 136 5.25 -12.05 -16.78
N ALA A 137 5.67 -10.86 -17.20
CA ALA A 137 7.06 -10.43 -17.18
C ALA A 137 7.62 -10.27 -15.76
N ASN A 138 6.76 -9.91 -14.79
CA ASN A 138 7.17 -9.68 -13.40
C ASN A 138 7.07 -10.92 -12.50
N LYS A 139 6.50 -12.04 -12.98
CA LYS A 139 6.38 -13.26 -12.19
C LYS A 139 7.74 -13.74 -11.68
N GLN A 140 7.83 -13.92 -10.36
CA GLN A 140 9.00 -14.48 -9.71
C GLN A 140 8.74 -15.92 -9.23
N PRO A 141 9.69 -16.86 -9.45
CA PRO A 141 9.59 -18.19 -8.87
C PRO A 141 9.42 -18.10 -7.34
N LYS A 142 8.49 -18.88 -6.79
CA LYS A 142 8.18 -18.97 -5.34
C LYS A 142 7.42 -17.79 -4.75
N ASP A 143 7.04 -16.77 -5.52
CA ASP A 143 6.09 -15.74 -5.08
C ASP A 143 4.64 -16.15 -5.37
N PHE A 144 4.14 -17.20 -4.71
CA PHE A 144 2.81 -17.74 -4.99
C PHE A 144 1.67 -16.78 -4.64
N ALA A 145 1.92 -15.83 -3.75
CA ALA A 145 0.91 -14.86 -3.31
C ALA A 145 0.89 -13.59 -4.19
N GLY A 146 1.92 -13.36 -5.01
CA GLY A 146 2.02 -12.23 -5.96
C GLY A 146 2.00 -12.65 -7.44
N GLN A 147 1.51 -13.87 -7.74
CA GLN A 147 1.53 -14.48 -9.07
C GLN A 147 0.28 -14.24 -9.93
#